data_AF-A0A972CVL8-F1
#
_entry.id   AF-A0A972CVL8-F1
#
_cell.length_a   1.000
_cell.length_b   1.000
_cell.length_c   1.000
_cell.angle_alpha   90.00
_cell.angle_beta   90.00
_cell.angle_gamma   90.00
#
_symmetry.space_group_name_H-M   'P 1'
#
loop_
_entity.id
_entity.type
_entity.pdbx_description
1 polymer ?
#
loop_
_entity_poly.entity_id
_entity_poly.type
_entity_poly.pdbx_seq_one_letter_code
_entity_poly.pdbx_strand_id
1 'polypeptide(L)'
;IYQYCAINKSIRAKYVLEYRNKIPEKILQANNETFKQSLTQNDYNFFFGKHLDNHTHSVFFLENWHKGFQTVIYRDKKSGNLIGGTHANYNLNEIPPMAYPKWTFREYFISAYYPNGREPFINKSSILSDADKSKLKSLTDDDNPILILFKLRAF
;
A
#
# COMPACT_ATOMS: atom_id res chain seq x y z
N ILE A 1 8.19 -12.48 -3.49
CA ILE A 1 6.93 -12.54 -2.71
C ILE A 1 6.53 -13.98 -2.56
N TYR A 2 6.42 -14.43 -1.31
CA TYR A 2 6.03 -15.79 -0.98
C TYR A 2 4.60 -15.84 -0.46
N GLN A 3 3.84 -16.85 -0.85
CA GLN A 3 2.49 -17.12 -0.37
C GLN A 3 2.49 -18.45 0.39
N TYR A 4 1.91 -18.45 1.59
CA TYR A 4 1.62 -19.68 2.30
C TYR A 4 0.41 -20.38 1.64
N CYS A 5 0.60 -21.64 1.26
CA CYS A 5 -0.45 -22.48 0.72
C CYS A 5 -0.92 -23.44 1.82
N ALA A 6 -2.13 -23.22 2.32
CA ALA A 6 -2.66 -23.98 3.45
C ALA A 6 -2.86 -25.47 3.14
N ILE A 7 -3.23 -25.79 1.90
CA ILE A 7 -3.53 -27.17 1.45
C ILE A 7 -2.31 -28.08 1.60
N ASN A 8 -1.12 -27.59 1.22
CA ASN A 8 0.13 -28.36 1.27
C ASN A 8 1.05 -27.93 2.41
N LYS A 9 0.59 -27.02 3.29
CA LYS A 9 1.36 -26.42 4.38
C LYS A 9 2.74 -25.93 3.93
N SER A 10 2.82 -25.37 2.72
CA SER A 10 4.09 -24.98 2.11
C SER A 10 4.13 -23.50 1.76
N ILE A 11 5.33 -22.92 1.80
CA ILE A 11 5.60 -21.57 1.31
C ILE A 11 6.03 -21.69 -0.14
N ARG A 12 5.37 -20.97 -1.05
CA ARG A 12 5.70 -20.95 -2.48
C ARG A 12 5.98 -19.53 -2.94
N ALA A 13 6.96 -19.38 -3.82
CA ALA A 13 7.19 -18.09 -4.50
C ALA A 13 6.02 -17.82 -5.45
N LYS A 14 5.29 -16.72 -5.21
CA LYS A 14 4.21 -16.24 -6.08
C LYS A 14 4.72 -15.23 -7.10
N TYR A 15 5.66 -14.39 -6.68
CA TYR A 15 6.32 -13.40 -7.54
C TYR A 15 7.82 -13.38 -7.24
N VAL A 16 8.64 -13.35 -8.28
CA VAL A 16 10.10 -13.19 -8.19
C VAL A 16 10.47 -11.82 -8.75
N LEU A 17 11.31 -11.10 -8.02
CA LEU A 17 11.87 -9.82 -8.45
C LEU A 17 13.37 -10.07 -8.68
N GLU A 18 13.84 -9.83 -9.91
CA GLU A 18 15.25 -9.86 -10.26
C GLU A 18 15.85 -8.46 -10.05
N TYR A 19 16.93 -8.36 -9.28
CA TYR A 19 17.62 -7.10 -9.01
C TYR A 19 19.14 -7.29 -8.95
N ARG A 20 19.90 -6.23 -9.28
CA ARG A 20 21.37 -6.28 -9.36
C ARG A 20 22.04 -6.39 -7.97
N ASN A 21 21.68 -5.50 -7.04
CA ASN A 21 22.26 -5.49 -5.68
C ASN A 21 21.52 -6.45 -4.73
N LYS A 22 21.72 -7.77 -4.89
CA LYS A 22 21.12 -8.80 -4.03
C LYS A 22 21.78 -8.81 -2.64
N ILE A 23 21.06 -9.36 -1.64
CA ILE A 23 21.65 -9.61 -0.31
C ILE A 23 22.73 -10.70 -0.45
N PRO A 24 23.97 -10.48 0.01
CA PRO A 24 25.01 -11.49 0.06
C PRO A 24 24.60 -12.72 0.88
N GLU A 25 24.96 -13.91 0.41
CA GLU A 25 24.59 -15.18 1.06
C GLU A 25 25.06 -15.27 2.52
N LYS A 26 26.26 -14.76 2.82
CA LYS A 26 26.79 -14.67 4.19
C LYS A 26 25.88 -13.90 5.16
N ILE A 27 25.15 -12.89 4.66
CA ILE A 27 24.22 -12.11 5.47
C ILE A 27 22.93 -12.90 5.70
N LEU A 28 22.47 -13.67 4.70
CA LEU A 28 21.29 -14.54 4.85
C LEU A 28 21.47 -15.63 5.91
N GLN A 29 22.72 -16.06 6.14
CA GLN A 29 23.06 -17.06 7.16
C GLN A 29 23.46 -16.44 8.51
N ALA A 30 23.49 -15.11 8.62
CA ALA A 30 23.89 -14.43 9.84
C ALA A 30 22.80 -14.49 10.92
N ASN A 31 23.18 -14.21 12.17
CA ASN A 31 22.20 -14.02 13.24
C ASN A 31 21.31 -12.79 12.98
N ASN A 32 20.17 -12.72 13.68
CA ASN A 32 19.16 -11.69 13.47
C ASN A 32 19.69 -10.26 13.64
N GLU A 33 20.58 -10.03 14.60
CA GLU A 33 21.16 -8.71 14.87
C GLU A 33 22.06 -8.25 13.72
N THR A 34 22.97 -9.13 13.30
CA THR A 34 23.90 -8.87 12.18
C THR A 34 23.13 -8.69 10.88
N PHE A 35 22.09 -9.50 10.66
CA PHE A 35 21.20 -9.40 9.51
C PHE A 35 20.52 -8.02 9.46
N LYS A 36 19.85 -7.62 10.55
CA LYS A 36 19.16 -6.33 10.65
C LYS A 36 20.12 -5.16 10.46
N GLN A 37 21.26 -5.18 11.14
CA GLN A 37 22.28 -4.13 11.05
C GLN A 37 22.83 -4.04 9.62
N SER A 38 23.11 -5.16 8.97
CA SER A 38 23.60 -5.17 7.58
C SER A 38 22.58 -4.58 6.62
N LEU A 39 21.30 -4.87 6.80
CA LEU A 39 20.22 -4.39 5.94
C LEU A 39 19.86 -2.92 6.16
N THR A 40 20.15 -2.33 7.32
CA THR A 40 20.00 -0.88 7.54
C THR A 40 21.22 -0.10 7.07
N GLN A 41 22.42 -0.67 7.17
CA GLN A 41 23.66 0.04 6.84
C GLN A 41 24.05 -0.03 5.36
N ASN A 42 23.48 -0.95 4.57
CA ASN A 42 23.88 -1.16 3.18
C ASN A 42 22.68 -1.12 2.23
N ASP A 43 22.89 -0.52 1.05
CA ASP A 43 21.89 -0.39 0.01
C ASP A 43 21.69 -1.68 -0.80
N TYR A 44 21.10 -2.68 -0.14
CA TYR A 44 20.62 -3.87 -0.81
C TYR A 44 19.22 -3.63 -1.39
N ASN A 45 18.93 -4.24 -2.54
CA ASN A 45 17.58 -4.33 -3.10
C ASN A 45 16.75 -5.37 -2.31
N PHE A 46 16.66 -5.16 -1.00
CA PHE A 46 15.83 -5.92 -0.10
C PHE A 46 14.60 -5.10 0.24
N PHE A 47 13.44 -5.76 0.14
CA PHE A 47 12.19 -5.20 0.61
C PHE A 47 11.47 -6.24 1.46
N PHE A 48 11.04 -5.81 2.65
CA PHE A 48 10.14 -6.58 3.48
C PHE A 48 8.77 -5.92 3.48
N GLY A 49 7.71 -6.70 3.52
CA GLY A 49 6.41 -6.12 3.79
C GLY A 49 5.24 -7.01 3.39
N LYS A 50 4.10 -6.36 3.19
CA LYS A 50 2.79 -7.00 3.06
C LYS A 50 2.15 -6.63 1.74
N HIS A 51 1.13 -7.39 1.37
CA HIS A 51 0.31 -7.07 0.20
C HIS A 51 -1.15 -7.29 0.53
N LEU A 52 -2.02 -6.57 -0.18
CA LEU A 52 -3.46 -6.79 -0.20
C LEU A 52 -3.88 -7.12 -1.63
N ASP A 53 -4.74 -8.12 -1.75
CA ASP A 53 -5.27 -8.60 -3.02
C ASP A 53 -6.80 -8.38 -3.05
N ASN A 54 -7.29 -7.68 -4.06
CA ASN A 54 -8.73 -7.62 -4.38
C ASN A 54 -8.99 -8.35 -5.71
N HIS A 55 -10.20 -8.32 -6.28
CA HIS A 55 -10.48 -9.07 -7.53
C HIS A 55 -9.71 -8.55 -8.76
N THR A 56 -9.41 -7.25 -8.84
CA THR A 56 -8.86 -6.59 -10.04
C THR A 56 -7.41 -6.15 -9.89
N HIS A 57 -6.97 -5.89 -8.67
CA HIS A 57 -5.66 -5.31 -8.36
C HIS A 57 -5.00 -5.96 -7.14
N SER A 58 -3.68 -5.82 -7.08
CA SER A 58 -2.87 -6.07 -5.90
C SER A 58 -2.21 -4.76 -5.46
N VAL A 59 -2.03 -4.56 -4.16
CA VAL A 59 -1.17 -3.49 -3.63
C VAL A 59 -0.09 -4.10 -2.75
N PHE A 60 1.15 -3.64 -2.92
CA PHE A 60 2.33 -4.08 -2.20
C PHE A 60 2.86 -2.91 -1.38
N PHE A 61 3.12 -3.16 -0.10
CA PHE A 61 3.75 -2.22 0.83
C PHE A 61 5.14 -2.75 1.14
N LEU A 62 6.16 -2.10 0.61
CA LEU A 62 7.53 -2.59 0.56
C LEU A 62 8.44 -1.65 1.34
N GLU A 63 8.95 -2.09 2.47
CA GLU A 63 9.89 -1.34 3.30
C GLU A 63 11.32 -1.71 2.93
N ASN A 64 12.13 -0.68 2.67
CA ASN A 64 13.58 -0.82 2.57
C ASN A 64 14.20 -0.25 3.84
N TRP A 65 14.85 -1.11 4.62
CA TRP A 65 15.39 -0.74 5.94
C TRP A 65 16.59 0.21 5.86
N HIS A 66 17.35 0.19 4.76
CA HIS A 66 18.43 1.13 4.53
C HIS A 66 17.90 2.52 4.18
N LYS A 67 16.92 2.59 3.28
CA LYS A 67 16.37 3.85 2.80
C LYS A 67 15.39 4.51 3.78
N GLY A 68 14.86 3.76 4.74
CA GLY A 68 13.96 4.29 5.77
C GLY A 68 12.58 4.71 5.28
N PHE A 69 12.19 4.34 4.05
CA PHE A 69 10.88 4.65 3.49
C PHE A 69 10.12 3.39 3.05
N GLN A 70 8.79 3.50 3.02
CA GLN A 70 7.89 2.50 2.48
C GLN A 70 7.54 2.87 1.03
N THR A 71 7.78 1.94 0.11
CA THR A 71 7.34 2.02 -1.29
C THR A 71 5.99 1.34 -1.41
N VAL A 72 5.03 1.98 -2.06
CA VAL A 72 3.71 1.39 -2.34
C VAL A 72 3.54 1.19 -3.83
N ILE A 73 3.24 -0.05 -4.23
CA ILE A 73 3.09 -0.44 -5.64
C ILE A 73 1.71 -1.07 -5.84
N TYR A 74 0.93 -0.52 -6.75
CA TYR A 74 -0.31 -1.09 -7.23
C TYR A 74 -0.05 -1.86 -8.52
N ARG A 75 -0.65 -3.03 -8.65
CA ARG A 75 -0.61 -3.88 -9.83
C ARG A 75 -2.01 -4.12 -10.36
N ASP A 76 -2.25 -3.79 -11.62
CA ASP A 76 -3.42 -4.27 -12.34
C ASP A 76 -3.22 -5.76 -12.65
N LYS A 77 -4.16 -6.61 -12.22
CA LYS A 77 -4.04 -8.07 -12.40
C LYS A 77 -4.25 -8.51 -13.84
N LYS A 78 -5.02 -7.74 -14.62
CA LYS A 78 -5.36 -8.04 -16.02
C LYS A 78 -4.20 -7.68 -16.95
N SER A 79 -3.71 -6.44 -16.87
CA SER A 79 -2.60 -5.98 -17.72
C SER A 79 -1.24 -6.41 -17.19
N GLY A 80 -1.11 -6.60 -15.87
CA GLY A 80 0.16 -6.80 -15.19
C GLY A 80 0.94 -5.50 -14.95
N ASN A 81 0.42 -4.35 -15.37
CA ASN A 81 1.07 -3.05 -15.21
C ASN A 81 1.20 -2.67 -13.74
N LEU A 82 2.23 -1.88 -13.46
CA LEU A 82 2.58 -1.43 -12.12
C LEU A 82 2.60 0.10 -12.07
N ILE A 83 1.96 0.67 -11.05
CA ILE A 83 2.09 2.09 -10.70
C ILE A 83 2.45 2.19 -9.22
N GLY A 84 3.22 3.18 -8.84
CA GLY A 84 3.59 3.33 -7.45
C GLY A 84 4.86 4.14 -7.25
N GLY A 85 5.26 4.23 -5.99
CA GLY A 85 6.43 4.98 -5.61
C GLY A 85 6.57 5.10 -4.09
N THR A 86 7.56 5.89 -3.70
CA THR A 86 7.91 6.19 -2.31
C THR A 86 7.22 7.45 -1.80
N HIS A 87 6.66 8.25 -2.70
CA HIS A 87 5.97 9.48 -2.41
C HIS A 87 4.53 9.38 -2.89
N ALA A 88 3.62 9.71 -1.98
CA ALA A 88 2.19 9.71 -2.24
C ALA A 88 1.79 11.06 -2.83
N ASN A 89 1.90 11.21 -4.16
CA ASN A 89 1.51 12.44 -4.85
C ASN A 89 -0.01 12.47 -5.06
N TYR A 90 -0.75 12.79 -4.01
CA TYR A 90 -2.19 12.96 -4.06
C TYR A 90 -2.57 14.41 -4.37
N ASN A 91 -3.60 14.61 -5.19
CA ASN A 91 -4.24 15.92 -5.29
C ASN A 91 -5.20 16.07 -4.10
N LEU A 92 -4.80 16.86 -3.10
CA LEU A 92 -5.57 17.14 -1.88
C LEU A 92 -6.87 17.92 -2.14
N ASN A 93 -7.12 18.39 -3.37
CA ASN A 93 -8.44 18.92 -3.76
C ASN A 93 -9.37 17.83 -4.31
N GLU A 94 -8.86 16.64 -4.62
CA GLU A 94 -9.61 15.55 -5.26
C GLU A 94 -9.92 14.41 -4.30
N ILE A 95 -8.98 14.07 -3.43
CA ILE A 95 -9.12 12.97 -2.47
C ILE A 95 -8.62 13.37 -1.09
N PRO A 96 -9.18 12.81 -0.02
CA PRO A 96 -8.66 13.00 1.32
C PRO A 96 -7.21 12.53 1.44
N PRO A 97 -6.44 13.09 2.38
CA PRO A 97 -5.26 12.44 2.91
C PRO A 97 -5.69 11.17 3.67
N MET A 98 -5.92 10.09 2.92
CA MET A 98 -6.26 8.79 3.48
C MET A 98 -5.00 7.97 3.73
N ALA A 99 -5.03 7.18 4.79
CA ALA A 99 -3.98 6.20 5.02
C ALA A 99 -3.90 5.22 3.83
N TYR A 100 -2.81 4.49 3.72
CA TYR A 100 -2.75 3.35 2.80
C TYR A 100 -3.88 2.35 3.10
N PRO A 101 -4.44 1.69 2.06
CA PRO A 101 -5.54 0.76 2.28
C PRO A 101 -5.09 -0.37 3.20
N LYS A 102 -5.97 -0.72 4.13
CA LYS A 102 -5.73 -1.77 5.14
C LYS A 102 -6.51 -3.04 4.83
N TRP A 103 -7.60 -2.93 4.07
CA TRP A 103 -8.46 -4.05 3.73
C TRP A 103 -8.91 -4.01 2.28
N THR A 104 -9.56 -5.10 1.87
CA THR A 104 -10.13 -5.29 0.55
C THR A 104 -11.49 -5.95 0.65
N PHE A 105 -12.44 -5.52 -0.17
CA PHE A 105 -13.74 -6.17 -0.31
C PHE A 105 -14.16 -6.18 -1.79
N ARG A 106 -14.28 -7.36 -2.39
CA ARG A 106 -14.51 -7.53 -3.83
C ARG A 106 -13.45 -6.79 -4.67
N GLU A 107 -13.83 -5.71 -5.32
CA GLU A 107 -12.94 -4.86 -6.14
C GLU A 107 -12.47 -3.60 -5.41
N TYR A 108 -12.94 -3.39 -4.18
CA TYR A 108 -12.62 -2.20 -3.40
C TYR A 108 -11.39 -2.43 -2.56
N PHE A 109 -10.53 -1.42 -2.54
CA PHE A 109 -9.63 -1.17 -1.43
C PHE A 109 -10.36 -0.35 -0.37
N ILE A 110 -10.02 -0.59 0.90
CA ILE A 110 -10.64 0.08 2.03
C ILE A 110 -9.54 0.77 2.84
N SER A 111 -9.70 2.08 3.01
CA SER A 111 -8.87 2.88 3.90
C SER A 111 -9.71 3.54 5.00
N ALA A 112 -9.04 4.05 6.03
CA ALA A 112 -9.64 4.87 7.06
C ALA A 112 -9.29 6.34 6.81
N TYR A 113 -10.28 7.20 7.01
CA TYR A 113 -10.12 8.65 6.98
C TYR A 113 -10.68 9.25 8.25
N TYR A 114 -9.91 10.17 8.83
CA TYR A 114 -10.25 10.88 10.05
C TYR A 114 -10.81 12.25 9.64
N PRO A 115 -12.13 12.46 9.75
CA PRO A 115 -12.71 13.77 9.46
C PRO A 115 -12.16 14.84 10.41
N ASN A 116 -12.06 16.07 9.94
CA ASN A 116 -11.68 17.23 10.75
C ASN A 116 -12.50 18.50 10.44
N GLY A 117 -13.58 18.36 9.67
CA GLY A 117 -14.49 19.44 9.30
C GLY A 117 -13.94 20.53 8.38
N ARG A 118 -12.65 20.51 7.97
CA ARG A 118 -12.00 21.62 7.24
C ARG A 118 -11.25 21.20 5.98
N GLU A 119 -11.79 20.22 5.25
CA GLU A 119 -11.07 19.66 4.11
C GLU A 119 -11.50 20.25 2.76
N PRO A 120 -10.55 20.77 1.95
CA PRO A 120 -10.87 21.40 0.67
C PRO A 120 -11.44 20.43 -0.37
N PHE A 121 -11.08 19.13 -0.31
CA PHE A 121 -11.57 18.14 -1.28
C PHE A 121 -13.09 17.93 -1.21
N ILE A 122 -13.71 18.17 -0.05
CA ILE A 122 -15.16 17.97 0.15
C ILE A 122 -15.98 18.78 -0.86
N ASN A 123 -15.52 19.97 -1.22
CA ASN A 123 -16.23 20.82 -2.18
C ASN A 123 -15.65 20.75 -3.60
N LYS A 124 -14.35 20.43 -3.74
CA LYS A 124 -13.63 20.54 -5.01
C LYS A 124 -13.48 19.23 -5.78
N SER A 125 -13.65 18.09 -5.11
CA SER A 125 -13.42 16.79 -5.73
C SER A 125 -14.34 16.55 -6.92
N SER A 126 -13.76 16.19 -8.07
CA SER A 126 -14.47 15.68 -9.24
C SER A 126 -14.72 14.17 -9.15
N ILE A 127 -14.06 13.49 -8.21
CA ILE A 127 -14.17 12.04 -8.01
C ILE A 127 -15.33 11.68 -7.07
N LEU A 128 -15.62 12.51 -6.08
CA LEU A 128 -16.69 12.26 -5.11
C LEU A 128 -18.07 12.64 -5.66
N SER A 129 -19.06 11.80 -5.39
CA SER A 129 -20.47 12.09 -5.66
C SER A 129 -20.98 13.22 -4.76
N ASP A 130 -22.00 13.96 -5.19
CA ASP A 130 -22.61 15.02 -4.37
C ASP A 130 -23.25 14.48 -3.09
N ALA A 131 -23.72 13.22 -3.12
CA ALA A 131 -24.23 12.52 -1.95
C ALA A 131 -23.12 12.26 -0.93
N ASP A 132 -21.93 11.82 -1.37
CA ASP A 132 -20.80 11.59 -0.47
C ASP A 132 -20.23 12.90 0.05
N LYS A 133 -20.14 13.94 -0.79
CA LYS A 133 -19.76 15.29 -0.34
C LYS A 133 -20.69 15.80 0.75
N SER A 134 -22.00 15.59 0.60
CA SER A 134 -22.99 16.00 1.59
C SER A 134 -22.84 15.25 2.92
N LYS A 135 -22.56 13.94 2.89
CA LYS A 135 -22.25 13.16 4.10
C LYS A 135 -20.97 13.64 4.79
N LEU A 136 -19.94 13.97 4.01
CA LEU A 136 -18.67 14.44 4.56
C LEU A 136 -18.76 15.83 5.20
N LYS A 137 -19.66 16.69 4.72
CA LYS A 137 -19.90 18.03 5.29
C LYS A 137 -20.47 18.00 6.70
N SER A 138 -21.19 16.93 7.06
CA SER A 138 -21.76 16.79 8.40
C SER A 138 -20.81 16.17 9.42
N LEU A 139 -19.59 15.76 9.01
CA LEU A 139 -18.64 15.11 9.90
C LEU A 139 -17.68 16.11 10.56
N THR A 140 -17.39 15.88 11.84
CA THR A 140 -16.45 16.67 12.65
C THR A 140 -15.24 15.84 13.07
N ASP A 141 -14.28 16.45 13.76
CA ASP A 141 -13.13 15.77 14.38
C ASP A 141 -13.49 14.89 15.59
N ASP A 142 -14.67 15.10 16.19
CA ASP A 142 -15.21 14.26 17.26
C ASP A 142 -15.83 12.95 16.75
N ASP A 143 -16.08 12.85 15.43
CA ASP A 143 -16.67 11.66 14.83
C ASP A 143 -15.67 10.50 14.71
N ASN A 144 -16.22 9.29 14.68
CA ASN A 144 -15.42 8.09 14.41
C ASN A 144 -14.76 8.16 13.01
N PRO A 145 -13.58 7.51 12.84
CA PRO A 145 -12.98 7.38 11.52
C PRO A 145 -13.93 6.69 10.56
N ILE A 146 -14.08 7.23 9.36
CA ILE A 146 -14.93 6.63 8.34
C ILE A 146 -14.12 5.74 7.41
N LEU A 147 -14.79 4.74 6.86
CA LEU A 147 -14.19 3.85 5.87
C LEU A 147 -14.39 4.42 4.46
N ILE A 148 -13.29 4.58 3.74
CA ILE A 148 -13.29 4.96 2.33
C ILE A 148 -13.10 3.70 1.50
N LEU A 149 -14.11 3.39 0.70
CA LEU A 149 -14.07 2.31 -0.28
C LEU A 149 -13.74 2.92 -1.65
N PHE A 150 -12.61 2.54 -2.23
CA PHE A 150 -12.18 3.05 -3.54
C PHE A 150 -11.76 1.92 -4.47
N LYS A 151 -11.87 2.18 -5.77
CA LYS A 151 -11.41 1.28 -6.84
C LYS A 151 -10.34 1.98 -7.65
N LEU A 152 -9.38 1.21 -8.15
CA LEU A 152 -8.46 1.68 -9.18
C LEU A 152 -9.09 1.43 -10.55
N ARG A 153 -8.91 2.39 -11.45
CA ARG A 153 -9.17 2.18 -12.89
C ARG A 153 -8.12 1.20 -13.42
N ALA A 154 -8.45 0.47 -14.48
CA ALA A 154 -7.45 -0.34 -15.17
C ALA A 154 -6.34 0.57 -15.73
N PHE A 155 -5.10 0.07 -15.73
CA PHE A 155 -3.93 0.78 -16.24
C PHE A 155 -2.91 -0.17 -16.84
#